data_AF-A0A8H7LFV0-F1
#
_entry.id   AF-A0A8H7LFV0-F1
#
_cell.length_a   1.000
_cell.length_b   1.000
_cell.length_c   1.000
_cell.angle_alpha   90.00
_cell.angle_beta   90.00
_cell.angle_gamma   90.00
#
_symmetry.space_group_name_H-M   'P 1'
#
loop_
_entity.id
_entity.type
_entity.pdbx_description
1 polymer ?
#
loop_
_entity_poly.entity_id
_entity_poly.type
_entity_poly.pdbx_seq_one_letter_code
_entity_poly.pdbx_strand_id
1 'polypeptide(L)'
;MDGNGEFDENDRRFMTTLSASMASYIPEVFPEKIEISGEIHTRKHLAVSEMEILQIERVLRVVDTGLGLFYARHKGPEWKSEKLDEMAEPGLVYIWYECGNDISCFLSMMMVLEPAGKTLYLYEIHVLPQFQSRHLGQVS
;
A
#
# COMPACT_ATOMS: atom_id res chain seq x y z
N MET A 1 1.16 -16.28 33.14
CA MET A 1 -0.21 -15.73 32.97
C MET A 1 -0.12 -15.01 31.65
N ASP A 2 -0.34 -15.76 30.58
CA ASP A 2 0.18 -15.40 29.26
C ASP A 2 -0.98 -14.88 28.45
N GLY A 3 -1.21 -13.57 28.53
CA GLY A 3 -2.16 -12.84 27.71
C GLY A 3 -1.65 -12.65 26.28
N ASN A 4 -1.23 -13.72 25.62
CA ASN A 4 -1.00 -13.69 24.18
C ASN A 4 -2.37 -13.85 23.51
N GLY A 5 -2.98 -12.73 23.14
CA GLY A 5 -3.99 -12.75 22.08
C GLY A 5 -3.37 -13.43 20.87
N GLU A 6 -3.95 -14.55 20.46
CA GLU A 6 -3.54 -15.28 19.26
C GLU A 6 -3.65 -14.36 18.06
N PHE A 7 -2.67 -14.38 17.16
CA PHE A 7 -2.72 -13.58 15.93
C PHE A 7 -3.84 -14.16 15.07
N ASP A 8 -4.90 -13.38 14.81
CA ASP A 8 -6.05 -13.79 14.01
C ASP A 8 -6.27 -12.79 12.88
N GLU A 9 -5.94 -13.19 11.64
CA GLU A 9 -6.14 -12.39 10.44
C GLU A 9 -7.62 -12.12 10.14
N ASN A 10 -8.51 -12.96 10.66
CA ASN A 10 -9.95 -12.81 10.44
C ASN A 10 -10.57 -11.83 11.45
N ASP A 11 -9.86 -11.50 12.54
CA ASP A 11 -10.28 -10.45 13.46
C ASP A 11 -9.97 -9.07 12.86
N ARG A 12 -10.98 -8.51 12.21
CA ARG A 12 -10.92 -7.17 11.62
C ARG A 12 -10.45 -6.10 12.60
N ARG A 13 -10.85 -6.17 13.88
CA ARG A 13 -10.49 -5.16 14.88
C ARG A 13 -9.02 -5.30 15.28
N PHE A 14 -8.56 -6.54 15.42
CA PHE A 14 -7.15 -6.84 15.62
C PHE A 14 -6.32 -6.30 14.44
N MET A 15 -6.69 -6.63 13.21
CA MET A 15 -5.99 -6.21 12.00
C MET A 15 -5.95 -4.68 11.82
N THR A 16 -7.05 -3.99 12.12
CA THR A 16 -7.09 -2.52 12.15
C THR A 16 -6.13 -1.93 13.19
N THR A 17 -6.07 -2.51 14.39
CA THR A 17 -5.18 -2.01 15.45
C THR A 17 -3.72 -2.29 15.10
N LEU A 18 -3.45 -3.45 14.51
CA LEU A 18 -2.13 -3.87 14.08
C LEU A 18 -1.60 -2.96 12.96
N SER A 19 -2.39 -2.69 11.93
CA SER A 19 -1.98 -1.83 10.82
C SER A 19 -1.74 -0.38 11.26
N ALA A 20 -2.55 0.16 12.18
CA ALA A 20 -2.29 1.46 12.79
C ALA A 20 -0.95 1.49 13.55
N SER A 21 -0.65 0.43 14.30
CA SER A 21 0.66 0.30 14.95
C SER A 21 1.79 0.22 13.93
N MET A 22 1.64 -0.55 12.85
CA MET A 22 2.64 -0.65 11.78
C MET A 22 2.85 0.70 11.06
N ALA A 23 1.78 1.45 10.81
CA ALA A 23 1.84 2.78 10.21
C ALA A 23 2.74 3.72 11.02
N SER A 24 2.74 3.62 12.36
CA SER A 24 3.58 4.45 13.23
C SER A 24 5.10 4.21 13.07
N TYR A 25 5.51 3.04 12.57
CA TYR A 25 6.92 2.70 12.33
C TYR A 25 7.41 3.06 10.91
N ILE A 26 6.51 3.45 9.99
CA ILE A 26 6.88 3.85 8.63
C ILE A 26 7.94 4.97 8.61
N PRO A 27 7.85 6.01 9.46
CA PRO A 27 8.90 7.01 9.68
C PRO A 27 10.32 6.48 9.83
N GLU A 28 10.50 5.32 10.45
CA GLU A 28 11.82 4.77 10.78
C GLU A 28 12.44 3.98 9.63
N VAL A 29 11.62 3.44 8.73
CA VAL A 29 12.05 2.54 7.66
C VAL A 29 12.10 3.24 6.30
N PHE A 30 11.14 4.12 6.04
CA PHE A 30 11.02 4.80 4.75
C PHE A 30 11.52 6.24 4.89
N PRO A 31 12.27 6.79 3.93
CA PRO A 31 12.68 8.18 3.98
C PRO A 31 11.46 9.12 3.89
N GLU A 32 11.53 10.28 4.54
CA GLU A 32 10.47 11.29 4.44
C GLU A 32 10.36 11.84 3.00
N LYS A 33 11.50 11.92 2.30
CA LYS A 33 11.60 12.49 0.96
C LYS A 33 12.48 11.61 0.09
N ILE A 34 12.10 11.49 -1.17
CA ILE A 34 12.93 10.89 -2.22
C ILE A 34 13.02 11.85 -3.39
N GLU A 35 14.15 11.86 -4.08
CA GLU A 35 14.30 12.58 -5.33
C GLU A 35 14.03 11.63 -6.50
N ILE A 36 13.10 12.00 -7.37
CA ILE A 36 12.83 11.28 -8.62
C ILE A 36 12.89 12.29 -9.75
N SER A 37 13.79 12.08 -10.70
CA SER A 37 13.88 12.94 -11.90
C SER A 37 14.17 14.43 -11.60
N GLY A 38 14.84 14.74 -10.49
CA GLY A 38 15.11 16.11 -10.05
C GLY A 38 13.95 16.78 -9.31
N GLU A 39 12.85 16.07 -9.08
CA GLU A 39 11.73 16.52 -8.26
C GLU A 39 11.77 15.85 -6.88
N ILE A 40 11.33 16.57 -5.85
CA ILE A 40 11.26 16.07 -4.49
C ILE A 40 9.86 15.55 -4.21
N HIS A 41 9.78 14.27 -3.88
CA HIS A 41 8.54 13.60 -3.55
C HIS A 41 8.49 13.35 -2.05
N THR A 42 7.39 13.74 -1.43
CA THR A 42 7.20 13.63 0.03
C THR A 42 6.38 12.40 0.35
N ARG A 43 6.86 11.61 1.30
CA ARG A 43 6.19 10.42 1.78
C ARG A 43 4.90 10.77 2.51
N LYS A 44 3.87 9.98 2.24
CA LYS A 44 2.64 9.84 3.00
C LYS A 44 2.47 8.37 3.39
N HIS A 45 1.81 8.13 4.51
CA HIS A 45 1.49 6.78 4.94
C HIS A 45 0.28 6.81 5.86
N LEU A 46 -0.56 5.78 5.76
CA LEU A 46 -1.74 5.60 6.59
C LEU A 46 -2.04 4.10 6.70
N ALA A 47 -2.62 3.68 7.83
CA ALA A 47 -3.38 2.45 7.83
C ALA A 47 -4.64 2.65 6.98
N VAL A 48 -5.09 1.61 6.27
CA VAL A 48 -6.28 1.70 5.41
C VAL A 48 -7.53 2.15 6.17
N SER A 49 -7.63 1.82 7.46
CA SER A 49 -8.71 2.25 8.34
C SER A 49 -8.75 3.76 8.61
N GLU A 50 -7.66 4.46 8.33
CA GLU A 50 -7.51 5.91 8.47
C GLU A 50 -7.58 6.62 7.11
N MET A 51 -7.71 5.86 6.02
CA MET A 51 -7.81 6.43 4.67
C MET A 51 -9.25 6.80 4.35
N GLU A 52 -9.41 7.98 3.79
CA GLU A 52 -10.64 8.40 3.13
C GLU A 52 -10.80 7.67 1.78
N ILE A 53 -12.04 7.44 1.34
CA ILE A 53 -12.34 6.80 0.05
C ILE A 53 -11.61 7.52 -1.11
N LEU A 54 -11.57 8.85 -1.07
CA LEU A 54 -10.87 9.66 -2.08
C LEU A 54 -9.36 9.35 -2.16
N GLN A 55 -8.72 8.95 -1.06
CA GLN A 55 -7.31 8.56 -1.05
C GLN A 55 -7.13 7.18 -1.68
N ILE A 56 -8.01 6.22 -1.37
CA ILE A 56 -8.01 4.88 -1.98
C ILE A 56 -8.20 5.01 -3.51
N GLU A 57 -9.15 5.84 -3.96
CA GLU A 57 -9.36 6.11 -5.38
C GLU A 57 -8.15 6.76 -6.07
N ARG A 58 -7.39 7.63 -5.38
CA ARG A 58 -6.15 8.19 -5.92
C ARG A 58 -5.10 7.11 -6.13
N VAL A 59 -4.98 6.15 -5.20
CA VAL A 59 -4.07 5.01 -5.35
C VAL A 59 -4.54 4.08 -6.48
N LEU A 60 -5.85 3.80 -6.58
CA LEU A 60 -6.40 2.98 -7.68
C LEU A 60 -6.09 3.59 -9.05
N ARG A 61 -6.12 4.92 -9.19
CA ARG A 61 -5.73 5.59 -10.44
C ARG A 61 -4.28 5.27 -10.84
N VAL A 62 -3.38 5.09 -9.88
CA VAL A 62 -1.98 4.67 -10.14
C VAL A 62 -1.95 3.24 -10.69
N VAL A 63 -2.73 2.33 -10.10
CA VAL A 63 -2.87 0.94 -10.58
C VAL A 63 -3.48 0.91 -11.99
N ASP A 64 -4.55 1.68 -12.23
CA ASP A 64 -5.23 1.79 -13.52
C ASP A 64 -4.28 2.30 -14.62
N THR A 65 -3.46 3.29 -14.29
CA THR A 65 -2.47 3.84 -15.23
C THR A 65 -1.42 2.81 -15.61
N GLY A 66 -0.98 1.96 -14.68
CA GLY A 66 0.05 0.95 -14.94
C GLY A 66 -0.48 -0.37 -15.52
N LEU A 67 -1.60 -0.87 -14.98
CA LEU A 67 -2.12 -2.22 -15.23
C LEU A 67 -3.60 -2.25 -15.66
N GLY A 68 -4.29 -1.11 -15.76
CA GLY A 68 -5.73 -1.08 -16.00
C GLY A 68 -6.16 -1.80 -17.28
N LEU A 69 -5.40 -1.64 -18.37
CA LEU A 69 -5.65 -2.37 -19.62
C LEU A 69 -5.47 -3.89 -19.46
N PHE A 70 -4.49 -4.32 -18.67
CA PHE A 70 -4.26 -5.73 -18.37
C PHE A 70 -5.42 -6.30 -17.54
N TYR A 71 -5.83 -5.62 -16.47
CA TYR A 71 -6.94 -6.05 -15.63
C TYR A 71 -8.26 -6.08 -16.38
N ALA A 72 -8.60 -5.05 -17.14
CA ALA A 72 -9.82 -5.01 -17.93
C ALA A 72 -9.95 -6.20 -18.90
N ARG A 73 -8.82 -6.67 -19.45
CA ARG A 73 -8.79 -7.84 -20.35
C ARG A 73 -8.96 -9.18 -19.64
N HIS A 74 -8.47 -9.32 -18.41
CA HIS A 74 -8.43 -10.61 -17.70
C HIS A 74 -9.53 -10.78 -16.64
N LYS A 75 -9.88 -9.70 -15.94
CA LYS A 75 -10.91 -9.66 -14.89
C LYS A 75 -12.26 -9.11 -15.39
N GLY A 76 -12.30 -8.51 -16.58
CA GLY A 76 -13.52 -7.93 -17.16
C GLY A 76 -13.78 -6.48 -16.73
N PRO A 77 -14.93 -5.91 -17.08
CA PRO A 77 -15.21 -4.47 -16.91
C PRO A 77 -15.32 -4.03 -15.45
N GLU A 78 -15.71 -4.92 -14.54
CA GLU A 78 -15.94 -4.62 -13.12
C GLU A 78 -14.67 -4.69 -12.26
N TRP A 79 -13.50 -4.95 -12.87
CA TRP A 79 -12.24 -5.16 -12.15
C TRP A 79 -11.90 -4.04 -11.16
N LYS A 80 -12.31 -2.80 -11.44
CA LYS A 80 -12.06 -1.65 -10.56
C LYS A 80 -12.85 -1.74 -9.26
N SER A 81 -14.10 -2.22 -9.31
CA SER A 81 -14.92 -2.38 -8.11
C SER A 81 -14.34 -3.46 -7.20
N GLU A 82 -14.01 -4.62 -7.78
CA GLU A 82 -13.33 -5.70 -7.04
C GLU A 82 -12.01 -5.23 -6.44
N LYS A 83 -11.26 -4.40 -7.20
CA LYS A 83 -9.99 -3.85 -6.73
C LYS A 83 -10.16 -2.86 -5.60
N LEU A 84 -11.21 -2.04 -5.60
CA LEU A 84 -11.51 -1.16 -4.47
C LEU A 84 -11.79 -1.94 -3.20
N ASP A 85 -12.53 -3.04 -3.30
CA ASP A 85 -12.79 -3.92 -2.17
C ASP A 85 -11.48 -4.57 -1.66
N GLU A 86 -10.64 -5.09 -2.56
CA GLU A 86 -9.30 -5.62 -2.21
C GLU A 86 -8.42 -4.54 -1.52
N MET A 87 -8.47 -3.30 -2.00
CA MET A 87 -7.67 -2.18 -1.47
C MET A 87 -8.21 -1.62 -0.14
N ALA A 88 -9.43 -2.00 0.26
CA ALA A 88 -10.05 -1.62 1.51
C ALA A 88 -9.91 -2.70 2.60
N GLU A 89 -9.15 -3.78 2.32
CA GLU A 89 -8.97 -4.91 3.25
C GLU A 89 -8.32 -4.46 4.57
N PRO A 90 -8.97 -4.69 5.73
CA PRO A 90 -8.41 -4.35 7.02
C PRO A 90 -7.04 -5.00 7.25
N GLY A 91 -6.10 -4.25 7.80
CA GLY A 91 -4.73 -4.72 8.00
C GLY A 91 -3.74 -4.14 7.00
N LEU A 92 -4.22 -3.58 5.89
CA LEU A 92 -3.35 -2.89 4.94
C LEU A 92 -2.78 -1.59 5.51
N VAL A 93 -1.50 -1.37 5.24
CA VAL A 93 -0.79 -0.10 5.42
C VAL A 93 -0.34 0.38 4.04
N TYR A 94 -0.69 1.62 3.72
CA TYR A 94 -0.28 2.27 2.49
C TYR A 94 0.87 3.22 2.76
N ILE A 95 1.85 3.21 1.86
CA ILE A 95 2.95 4.18 1.81
C ILE A 95 3.01 4.69 0.38
N TRP A 96 3.02 5.99 0.19
CA TRP A 96 3.10 6.58 -1.12
C TRP A 96 3.91 7.86 -1.10
N TYR A 97 4.42 8.26 -2.26
CA TYR A 97 5.18 9.49 -2.43
C TYR A 97 4.44 10.41 -3.40
N GLU A 98 4.34 11.69 -3.03
CA GLU A 98 3.65 12.70 -3.81
C GLU A 98 4.60 13.85 -4.18
N CYS A 99 4.53 14.29 -5.44
CA CYS A 99 5.06 15.59 -5.87
C CYS A 99 3.88 16.49 -6.22
N GLY A 100 3.74 17.62 -5.53
CA GLY A 100 2.51 18.43 -5.61
C GLY A 100 1.29 17.62 -5.17
N ASN A 101 0.33 17.42 -6.07
CA ASN A 101 -0.89 16.64 -5.84
C ASN A 101 -0.89 15.26 -6.49
N ASP A 102 0.21 14.87 -7.15
CA ASP A 102 0.29 13.63 -7.92
C ASP A 102 1.04 12.55 -7.17
N ILE A 103 0.41 11.37 -7.04
CA ILE A 103 1.07 10.18 -6.47
C ILE A 103 2.04 9.64 -7.51
N SER A 104 3.31 9.54 -7.17
CA SER A 104 4.36 9.09 -8.09
C SER A 104 4.61 7.60 -7.99
N CYS A 105 4.55 7.07 -6.78
CA CYS A 105 4.59 5.65 -6.49
C CYS A 105 3.85 5.35 -5.19
N PHE A 106 3.44 4.11 -5.03
CA PHE A 106 2.94 3.60 -3.76
C PHE A 106 3.34 2.14 -3.58
N LEU A 107 3.28 1.70 -2.33
CA LEU A 107 3.24 0.30 -1.96
C LEU A 107 2.20 0.10 -0.86
N SER A 108 1.63 -1.10 -0.81
CA SER A 108 0.77 -1.54 0.28
C SER A 108 1.27 -2.86 0.83
N MET A 109 1.14 -3.03 2.14
CA MET A 109 1.61 -4.23 2.84
C MET A 109 0.71 -4.58 4.00
N MET A 110 0.70 -5.84 4.37
CA MET A 110 -0.10 -6.40 5.46
C MET A 110 0.74 -7.43 6.21
N MET A 111 0.63 -7.46 7.54
CA MET A 111 1.19 -8.56 8.31
C MET A 111 0.25 -9.75 8.25
N VAL A 112 0.77 -10.92 7.89
CA VAL A 112 0.04 -12.19 7.78
C VAL A 112 0.78 -13.27 8.58
N LEU A 113 0.11 -14.37 8.88
CA LEU A 113 0.61 -15.56 9.53
C LEU A 113 0.75 -16.66 8.49
N GLU A 114 2.01 -16.94 8.15
CA GLU A 114 2.38 -18.07 7.32
C GLU A 114 2.74 -19.27 8.22
N PRO A 115 2.82 -20.50 7.68
CA PRO A 115 3.26 -21.67 8.45
C PRO A 115 4.62 -21.50 9.14
N ALA A 116 5.50 -20.65 8.59
CA ALA A 116 6.82 -20.32 9.15
C ALA A 116 6.79 -19.18 10.19
N GLY A 117 5.65 -18.53 10.40
CA GLY A 117 5.46 -17.42 11.33
C GLY A 117 4.91 -16.16 10.69
N LYS A 118 4.97 -15.05 11.44
CA LYS A 118 4.48 -13.74 11.00
C LYS A 118 5.35 -13.20 9.86
N THR A 119 4.71 -12.84 8.76
CA THR A 119 5.34 -12.36 7.53
C THR A 119 4.74 -11.01 7.16
N LEU A 120 5.59 -10.05 6.76
CA LEU A 120 5.12 -8.81 6.15
C LEU A 120 4.95 -9.04 4.66
N TYR A 121 3.71 -9.19 4.23
CA TYR A 121 3.37 -9.45 2.84
C TYR A 121 3.25 -8.15 2.07
N LEU A 122 4.01 -8.03 0.97
CA LEU A 122 3.89 -6.93 0.02
C LEU A 122 2.68 -7.19 -0.90
N TYR A 123 1.60 -6.44 -0.69
CA TYR A 123 0.35 -6.62 -1.42
C TYR A 123 0.44 -6.03 -2.83
N GLU A 124 0.85 -4.76 -2.92
CA GLU A 124 1.06 -4.07 -4.18
C GLU A 124 2.27 -3.16 -4.11
N ILE A 125 2.94 -3.01 -5.26
CA ILE A 125 3.95 -1.98 -5.47
C ILE A 125 3.81 -1.44 -6.89
N HIS A 126 3.63 -0.13 -6.98
CA HIS A 126 3.48 0.55 -8.26
C HIS A 126 4.30 1.82 -8.29
N VAL A 127 5.02 1.97 -9.38
CA VAL A 127 5.67 3.21 -9.78
C VAL A 127 4.96 3.67 -11.05
N LEU A 128 4.49 4.91 -11.11
CA LEU A 128 3.84 5.41 -12.32
C LEU A 128 4.80 5.33 -13.52
N PRO A 129 4.32 5.02 -14.74
CA PRO A 129 5.17 4.78 -15.91
C PRO A 129 6.19 5.89 -16.20
N GLN A 130 5.83 7.15 -15.99
CA GLN A 130 6.75 8.29 -16.16
C GLN A 130 7.95 8.28 -15.20
N PHE A 131 7.88 7.49 -14.13
CA PHE A 131 8.93 7.30 -13.13
C PHE A 131 9.55 5.89 -13.15
N GLN A 132 9.08 4.99 -14.03
CA GLN A 132 9.65 3.64 -14.20
C GLN A 132 11.03 3.67 -14.89
N SER A 133 11.80 2.59 -14.73
CA SER A 133 13.17 2.42 -15.28
C SER A 133 14.24 3.39 -14.72
N ARG A 134 14.03 3.90 -13.50
CA ARG A 134 14.95 4.83 -12.82
C ARG A 134 15.42 4.36 -11.43
N HIS A 135 15.60 3.04 -11.25
CA HIS A 135 16.16 2.39 -10.04
C HIS A 135 15.34 2.49 -8.74
N LEU A 136 14.06 2.90 -8.79
CA LEU A 136 13.20 3.03 -7.58
C LEU A 136 12.83 1.70 -6.88
N GLY A 137 13.11 0.55 -7.52
CA GLY A 137 12.96 -0.78 -6.92
C GLY A 137 14.25 -1.34 -6.31
N GLN A 138 15.37 -0.60 -6.37
CA GLN A 138 16.63 -0.95 -5.72
C GLN A 138 16.82 -0.06 -4.50
N VAL A 139 16.59 -0.62 -3.31
CA VAL A 139 17.21 -0.10 -2.10
C VAL A 139 18.68 -0.46 -2.19
N SER A 140 19.55 0.53 -2.04
CA SER A 140 21.01 0.35 -2.01
C SER A 140 21.45 -0.30 -0.69
#